data_AF-A0A195EIS1-F1
#
_entry.id   AF-A0A195EIS1-F1
#
_cell.length_a   1.000
_cell.length_b   1.000
_cell.length_c   1.000
_cell.angle_alpha   90.00
_cell.angle_beta   90.00
_cell.angle_gamma   90.00
#
_symmetry.space_group_name_H-M   'P 1'
#
loop_
_entity.id
_entity.type
_entity.pdbx_description
1 polymer ?
#
loop_
_entity_poly.entity_id
_entity_poly.type
_entity_poly.pdbx_seq_one_letter_code
_entity_poly.pdbx_strand_id
1 'polypeptide(L)'
;MWTDKSRAMLLHLYKKYKCYNFAAIQCKEKMKYMKKKYSKKIDNMGPKSTGAAPLKCDNFDELDELFGNKPNVIPVAIASSSGNGNKFKVTQEEFSDVKDCDKKQRKRASAITLSDLKIILEEKEEAKKARHEQRQELFRQSITSHERMMDKLLDKF
;
A
#
# COMPACT_ATOMS: atom_id res chain seq x y z
N MET A 1 11.70 11.66 -16.06
CA MET A 1 11.20 11.96 -14.70
C MET A 1 11.84 11.17 -13.54
N TRP A 2 12.82 10.27 -13.74
CA TRP A 2 13.61 9.68 -12.63
C TRP A 2 15.02 10.26 -12.54
N THR A 3 15.47 10.94 -13.58
CA THR A 3 16.81 11.52 -13.70
C THR A 3 16.93 12.82 -12.92
N ASP A 4 15.93 13.70 -12.96
CA ASP A 4 16.11 15.07 -12.45
C ASP A 4 16.04 15.16 -10.93
N LYS A 5 15.10 14.45 -10.29
CA LYS A 5 15.06 14.38 -8.81
C LYS A 5 16.27 13.63 -8.24
N SER A 6 16.74 12.60 -8.93
CA SER A 6 17.95 11.86 -8.55
C SER A 6 19.21 12.71 -8.72
N ARG A 7 19.30 13.51 -9.80
CA ARG A 7 20.38 14.47 -10.05
C ARG A 7 20.38 15.61 -9.04
N ALA A 8 19.21 16.16 -8.72
CA ALA A 8 19.07 17.20 -7.69
C ALA A 8 19.55 16.70 -6.33
N MET A 9 19.19 15.47 -5.93
CA MET A 9 19.68 14.89 -4.67
C MET A 9 21.17 14.58 -4.71
N LEU A 10 21.70 14.05 -5.82
CA LEU A 10 23.14 13.85 -6.01
C LEU A 10 23.92 15.16 -5.91
N LEU A 11 23.43 16.24 -6.52
CA LEU A 11 24.04 17.57 -6.43
C LEU A 11 23.99 18.11 -5.00
N HIS A 12 22.86 17.95 -4.29
CA HIS A 12 22.71 18.42 -2.92
C HIS A 12 23.62 17.65 -1.95
N LEU A 13 23.74 16.33 -2.14
CA LEU A 13 24.66 15.47 -1.39
C LEU A 13 26.12 15.81 -1.73
N TYR A 14 26.47 16.00 -3.01
CA TYR A 14 27.82 16.38 -3.43
C TYR A 14 28.26 17.75 -2.87
N LYS A 15 27.34 18.72 -2.83
CA LYS A 15 27.60 20.06 -2.28
C LYS A 15 27.79 20.05 -0.76
N LYS A 16 27.05 19.19 -0.04
CA LYS A 16 27.09 19.04 1.42
C LYS A 16 28.26 18.14 1.89
N TYR A 17 28.68 17.20 1.06
CA TYR A 17 29.68 16.18 1.36
C TYR A 17 30.81 16.22 0.32
N LYS A 18 31.57 17.33 0.29
CA LYS A 18 32.69 17.57 -0.66
C LYS A 18 33.81 16.51 -0.67
N CYS A 19 33.75 15.50 0.21
CA CYS A 19 34.84 14.53 0.43
C CYS A 19 34.42 13.06 0.29
N TYR A 20 33.22 12.75 -0.22
CA TYR A 20 32.76 11.36 -0.31
C TYR A 20 32.61 10.88 -1.75
N ASN A 21 33.52 10.00 -2.17
CA ASN A 21 33.44 9.28 -3.44
C ASN A 21 32.50 8.07 -3.29
N PHE A 22 31.19 8.29 -3.44
CA PHE A 22 30.22 7.20 -3.47
C PHE A 22 30.03 6.69 -4.90
N ALA A 23 30.06 5.37 -5.08
CA ALA A 23 29.67 4.77 -6.35
C ALA A 23 28.18 5.03 -6.61
N ALA A 24 27.81 5.29 -7.87
CA ALA A 24 26.42 5.57 -8.24
C ALA A 24 25.43 4.48 -7.77
N ILE A 25 25.90 3.23 -7.70
CA ILE A 25 25.14 2.08 -7.19
C ILE A 25 24.82 2.26 -5.69
N GLN A 26 25.78 2.72 -4.89
CA GLN A 26 25.59 2.95 -3.46
C GLN A 26 24.57 4.06 -3.21
N CYS A 27 24.63 5.15 -3.99
CA CYS A 27 23.63 6.22 -3.93
C CYS A 27 22.23 5.70 -4.28
N LYS A 28 22.12 4.86 -5.31
CA LYS A 28 20.85 4.26 -5.74
C LYS A 28 20.26 3.33 -4.68
N GLU A 29 21.06 2.45 -4.10
CA GLU A 29 20.58 1.54 -3.06
C GLU A 29 20.25 2.29 -1.77
N LYS A 30 21.04 3.31 -1.39
CA LYS A 30 20.71 4.18 -0.25
C LYS A 30 19.38 4.90 -0.47
N MET A 31 19.16 5.46 -1.66
CA MET A 31 17.89 6.09 -2.03
C MET A 31 16.71 5.11 -1.89
N LYS A 32 16.87 3.90 -2.43
CA LYS A 32 15.84 2.85 -2.37
C LYS A 32 15.52 2.47 -0.92
N TYR A 33 16.54 2.33 -0.08
CA TYR A 33 16.39 2.07 1.35
C TYR A 33 15.63 3.20 2.06
N MET A 34 16.03 4.46 1.83
CA MET A 34 15.39 5.63 2.45
C MET A 34 13.92 5.74 2.05
N LYS A 35 13.60 5.54 0.77
CA LYS A 35 12.22 5.51 0.28
C LYS A 35 11.38 4.42 0.95
N LYS A 36 11.94 3.21 1.11
CA LYS A 36 11.25 2.10 1.79
C LYS A 36 10.99 2.40 3.26
N LYS A 37 11.94 3.03 3.96
CA LYS A 37 11.79 3.44 5.36
C LYS A 37 10.70 4.50 5.50
N TYR A 38 10.68 5.48 4.60
CA TYR A 38 9.64 6.51 4.54
C TYR A 38 8.24 5.92 4.29
N SER A 39 8.05 5.07 3.27
CA SER A 39 6.74 4.45 3.00
C SER A 39 6.24 3.61 4.18
N LYS A 40 7.13 2.84 4.83
CA LYS A 40 6.77 2.09 6.05
C LYS A 40 6.31 3.00 7.20
N LYS A 41 6.94 4.16 7.36
CA LYS A 41 6.55 5.14 8.38
C LYS A 41 5.17 5.74 8.07
N ILE A 42 4.91 6.11 6.81
CA ILE A 42 3.60 6.61 6.36
C ILE A 42 2.51 5.56 6.58
N ASP A 43 2.75 4.30 6.19
CA ASP A 43 1.78 3.22 6.37
C ASP A 43 1.45 2.97 7.85
N ASN A 44 2.47 3.06 8.73
CA ASN A 44 2.30 2.91 10.18
C ASN A 44 1.60 4.11 10.84
N MET A 45 1.52 5.27 10.19
CA MET A 45 0.76 6.42 10.70
C MET A 45 -0.65 6.51 10.12
N GLY A 46 -1.05 5.56 9.26
CA GLY A 46 -2.36 5.53 8.63
C GLY A 46 -3.49 5.08 9.57
N PRO A 47 -4.76 5.32 9.19
CA PRO A 47 -5.94 4.96 9.99
C PRO A 47 -6.12 3.44 10.20
N LYS A 48 -5.37 2.61 9.47
CA LYS A 48 -5.37 1.14 9.58
C LYS A 48 -4.30 0.60 10.54
N SER A 49 -3.54 1.46 11.21
CA SER A 49 -2.37 1.07 12.00
C SER A 49 -2.66 0.75 13.48
N THR A 50 -3.91 0.43 13.83
CA THR A 50 -4.31 0.18 15.22
C THR A 50 -3.49 -0.96 15.83
N GLY A 51 -2.74 -0.66 16.90
CA GLY A 51 -1.96 -1.63 17.68
C GLY A 51 -0.47 -1.74 17.34
N ALA A 52 0.02 -1.03 16.32
CA ALA A 52 1.45 -1.03 15.97
C ALA A 52 2.23 0.05 16.73
N ALA A 53 3.45 -0.26 17.16
CA ALA A 53 4.33 0.70 17.82
C ALA A 53 4.76 1.82 16.85
N PRO A 54 4.78 3.10 17.27
CA PRO A 54 5.20 4.20 16.43
C PRO A 54 6.64 4.02 15.92
N LEU A 55 6.81 3.96 14.60
CA LEU A 55 8.14 3.84 13.99
C LEU A 55 8.85 5.20 14.05
N LYS A 56 10.12 5.27 14.47
CA LYS A 56 10.91 6.50 14.38
C LYS A 56 11.65 6.57 13.04
N CYS A 57 11.64 7.74 12.40
CA CYS A 57 12.37 8.00 11.17
C CYS A 57 13.02 9.38 11.28
N ASP A 58 14.33 9.43 11.48
CA ASP A 58 15.05 10.66 11.81
C ASP A 58 15.13 11.64 10.63
N ASN A 59 15.13 11.13 9.40
CA ASN A 59 15.11 11.92 8.17
C ASN A 59 13.69 12.06 7.59
N PHE A 60 12.64 12.00 8.42
CA PHE A 60 11.27 11.99 7.90
C PHE A 60 10.93 13.28 7.16
N ASP A 61 11.23 14.44 7.75
CA ASP A 61 10.85 15.75 7.20
C ASP A 61 11.49 16.00 5.82
N GLU A 62 12.79 15.69 5.69
CA GLU A 62 13.52 15.78 4.41
C GLU A 62 12.92 14.85 3.34
N LEU A 63 12.43 13.67 3.74
CA LEU A 63 11.83 12.70 2.83
C LEU A 63 10.38 13.06 2.49
N ASP A 64 9.64 13.66 3.41
CA ASP A 64 8.26 14.12 3.22
C ASP A 64 8.20 15.32 2.26
N GLU A 65 9.15 16.24 2.33
CA GLU A 65 9.28 17.33 1.36
C GLU A 65 9.47 16.80 -0.08
N LEU A 66 10.27 15.72 -0.23
CA LEU A 66 10.60 15.11 -1.52
C LEU A 66 9.53 14.15 -2.06
N PHE A 67 8.89 13.38 -1.18
CA PHE A 67 7.98 12.27 -1.53
C PHE A 67 6.53 12.46 -1.06
N GLY A 68 6.28 13.32 -0.08
CA GLY A 68 4.96 13.66 0.45
C GLY A 68 4.13 14.48 -0.54
N ASN A 69 4.79 15.30 -1.34
CA ASN A 69 4.20 15.95 -2.51
C ASN A 69 3.86 14.91 -3.59
N LYS A 70 2.65 14.35 -3.52
CA LYS A 70 2.03 13.66 -4.65
C LYS A 70 1.67 14.74 -5.67
N PRO A 71 2.40 14.89 -6.79
CA PRO A 71 1.89 15.74 -7.87
C PRO A 71 0.50 15.21 -8.17
N ASN A 72 -0.53 16.06 -8.08
CA ASN A 72 -1.93 15.68 -8.24
C ASN A 72 -2.05 14.74 -9.44
N VAL A 73 -2.14 13.44 -9.17
CA VAL A 73 -2.27 12.42 -10.21
C VAL A 73 -3.72 12.55 -10.65
N ILE A 74 -3.95 13.39 -11.65
CA ILE A 74 -5.22 13.44 -12.34
C ILE A 74 -5.37 12.06 -12.98
N PRO A 75 -6.35 11.25 -12.56
CA PRO A 75 -6.55 9.95 -13.17
C PRO A 75 -6.88 10.17 -14.65
N VAL A 76 -6.08 9.57 -15.55
CA VAL A 76 -6.26 9.64 -17.01
C VAL A 76 -7.65 9.14 -17.42
N ALA A 77 -8.24 8.25 -16.62
CA ALA A 77 -9.64 7.89 -16.70
C ALA A 77 -10.20 7.67 -15.30
N ILE A 78 -11.28 8.37 -14.96
CA ILE A 78 -12.17 7.96 -13.87
C ILE A 78 -13.12 6.94 -14.49
N ALA A 79 -12.95 5.66 -14.17
CA ALA A 79 -13.99 4.67 -14.48
C ALA A 79 -15.17 4.95 -13.54
N SER A 80 -16.10 5.81 -13.98
CA SER A 80 -17.26 6.22 -13.19
C SER A 80 -18.29 5.10 -13.20
N SER A 81 -18.33 4.30 -12.13
CA SER A 81 -19.46 3.41 -11.84
C SER A 81 -20.44 4.10 -10.89
N SER A 82 -20.99 5.23 -11.31
CA SER A 82 -22.18 5.89 -10.74
C SER A 82 -22.26 7.28 -11.36
N GLY A 83 -23.40 7.60 -11.98
CA GLY A 83 -23.64 8.90 -12.58
C GLY A 83 -23.89 9.94 -11.50
N ASN A 84 -22.99 10.93 -11.38
CA ASN A 84 -23.42 12.30 -11.17
C ASN A 84 -22.30 13.26 -11.59
N GLY A 85 -22.59 14.08 -12.61
CA GLY A 85 -21.61 14.93 -13.26
C GLY A 85 -21.34 16.21 -12.47
N ASN A 86 -20.12 16.35 -11.96
CA ASN A 86 -19.58 17.65 -11.60
C ASN A 86 -18.47 18.01 -12.60
N LYS A 87 -18.77 19.02 -13.43
CA LYS A 87 -17.93 19.53 -14.51
C LYS A 87 -16.83 20.42 -13.91
N PHE A 88 -15.64 19.89 -13.69
CA PHE A 88 -14.47 20.71 -13.37
C PHE A 88 -13.82 21.16 -14.69
N LYS A 89 -13.89 22.47 -15.00
CA LYS A 89 -13.10 23.08 -16.06
C LYS A 89 -11.67 23.26 -15.56
N VAL A 90 -10.68 22.65 -16.22
CA VAL A 90 -9.26 22.95 -16.01
C VAL A 90 -8.63 23.22 -17.37
N THR A 91 -8.13 24.43 -17.51
CA THR A 91 -7.47 25.02 -18.68
C THR A 91 -6.22 24.23 -19.05
N GLN A 92 -6.13 23.84 -20.32
CA GLN A 92 -5.03 23.07 -20.90
C GLN A 92 -3.97 24.07 -21.42
N GLU A 93 -2.77 24.07 -20.85
CA GLU A 93 -1.58 24.58 -21.54
C GLU A 93 -0.83 23.38 -22.15
N GLU A 94 -0.61 23.50 -23.45
CA GLU A 94 -0.05 22.53 -24.37
C GLU A 94 1.48 22.47 -24.21
N PHE A 95 2.05 21.29 -24.00
CA PHE A 95 3.46 21.06 -24.33
C PHE A 95 3.65 19.68 -24.96
N SER A 96 4.39 19.73 -26.07
CA SER A 96 4.47 18.79 -27.17
C SER A 96 5.25 17.50 -26.90
N ASP A 97 4.86 16.51 -27.69
CA ASP A 97 5.42 15.18 -27.96
C ASP A 97 6.96 15.09 -27.99
N VAL A 98 7.51 14.13 -27.22
CA VAL A 98 8.85 13.56 -27.48
C VAL A 98 8.83 12.06 -27.17
N LYS A 99 9.25 11.31 -28.20
CA LYS A 99 9.24 9.86 -28.32
C LYS A 99 9.99 9.07 -27.24
N ASP A 100 9.32 7.96 -26.91
CA ASP A 100 9.76 6.60 -26.60
C ASP A 100 11.13 6.33 -25.95
N CYS A 101 11.09 5.61 -24.82
CA CYS A 101 12.22 4.89 -24.25
C CYS A 101 11.71 3.60 -23.62
N ASP A 102 12.24 2.48 -24.11
CA ASP A 102 11.83 1.11 -23.88
C ASP A 102 11.53 0.74 -22.42
N LYS A 103 10.25 0.45 -22.15
CA LYS A 103 9.83 -0.16 -20.89
C LYS A 103 10.13 -1.66 -20.94
N LYS A 104 11.01 -2.13 -20.04
CA LYS A 104 11.17 -3.54 -19.70
C LYS A 104 9.80 -4.21 -19.56
N GLN A 105 9.51 -5.15 -20.45
CA GLN A 105 8.30 -5.97 -20.38
C GLN A 105 8.26 -6.69 -19.03
N ARG A 106 7.34 -6.29 -18.15
CA ARG A 106 6.88 -7.15 -17.07
C ARG A 106 6.29 -8.39 -17.74
N LYS A 107 6.80 -9.57 -17.38
CA LYS A 107 6.16 -10.85 -17.75
C LYS A 107 4.69 -10.73 -17.35
N ARG A 108 3.80 -10.66 -18.33
CA ARG A 108 2.36 -10.68 -18.09
C ARG A 108 2.09 -12.02 -17.40
N ALA A 109 1.52 -11.97 -16.20
CA ALA A 109 0.86 -13.15 -15.66
C ALA A 109 -0.12 -13.65 -16.74
N SER A 110 -0.21 -14.97 -16.91
CA SER A 110 -1.09 -15.60 -17.88
C SER A 110 -2.49 -14.96 -17.84
N ALA A 111 -3.13 -14.86 -19.01
CA ALA A 111 -4.46 -14.27 -19.12
C ALA A 111 -5.47 -15.13 -18.35
N ILE A 112 -5.67 -14.79 -17.07
CA ILE A 112 -6.75 -15.35 -16.25
C ILE A 112 -8.04 -14.88 -16.89
N THR A 113 -8.90 -15.82 -17.30
CA THR A 113 -10.18 -15.47 -17.90
C THR A 113 -11.12 -14.91 -16.83
N LEU A 114 -12.15 -14.16 -17.23
CA LEU A 114 -13.13 -13.62 -16.28
C LEU A 114 -13.84 -14.72 -15.47
N SER A 115 -14.03 -15.89 -16.08
CA SER A 115 -14.61 -17.08 -15.44
C SER A 115 -13.70 -17.63 -14.34
N ASP A 116 -12.39 -17.75 -14.61
CA ASP A 116 -11.42 -18.21 -13.62
C ASP A 116 -11.36 -17.26 -12.42
N LEU A 117 -11.46 -15.96 -12.67
CA LEU A 117 -11.47 -14.94 -11.63
C LEU A 117 -12.70 -15.06 -10.72
N LYS A 118 -13.86 -15.38 -11.31
CA LYS A 118 -15.11 -15.59 -10.57
C LYS A 118 -15.01 -16.80 -9.63
N ILE A 119 -14.46 -17.91 -10.13
CA ILE A 119 -14.25 -19.14 -9.34
C ILE A 119 -13.32 -18.86 -8.16
N ILE A 120 -12.19 -18.19 -8.40
CA ILE A 120 -11.21 -17.86 -7.34
C ILE A 120 -11.82 -16.96 -6.26
N LEU A 121 -12.70 -16.03 -6.64
CA LEU A 121 -13.37 -15.16 -5.68
C LEU A 121 -14.38 -15.92 -4.82
N GLU A 122 -15.15 -16.82 -5.44
CA GLU A 122 -16.13 -17.66 -4.74
C GLU A 122 -15.45 -18.60 -3.75
N GLU A 123 -14.40 -19.31 -4.17
CA GLU A 123 -13.59 -20.18 -3.29
C GLU A 123 -13.00 -19.40 -2.10
N LYS A 124 -12.56 -18.16 -2.34
CA LYS A 124 -12.04 -17.29 -1.28
C LYS A 124 -13.09 -16.87 -0.27
N GLU A 125 -14.30 -16.57 -0.72
CA GLU A 125 -15.42 -16.23 0.16
C GLU A 125 -15.89 -17.43 0.97
N GLU A 126 -15.96 -18.61 0.35
CA GLU A 126 -16.27 -19.87 1.04
C GLU A 126 -15.24 -20.21 2.11
N ALA A 127 -13.94 -20.09 1.79
CA ALA A 127 -12.87 -20.33 2.75
C ALA A 127 -12.91 -19.35 3.94
N LYS A 128 -13.34 -18.09 3.72
CA LYS A 128 -13.56 -17.14 4.83
C LYS A 128 -14.77 -17.55 5.67
N LYS A 129 -15.87 -17.95 5.03
CA LYS A 129 -17.09 -18.40 5.72
C LYS A 129 -16.83 -19.64 6.57
N ALA A 130 -16.13 -20.64 6.02
CA ALA A 130 -15.79 -21.87 6.73
C ALA A 130 -14.91 -21.61 7.96
N ARG A 131 -13.89 -20.76 7.85
CA ARG A 131 -13.05 -20.36 9.01
C ARG A 131 -13.86 -19.66 10.10
N HIS A 132 -14.79 -18.80 9.69
CA HIS A 132 -15.65 -18.09 10.63
C HIS A 132 -16.62 -19.03 11.34
N GLU A 133 -17.23 -19.96 10.60
CA GLU A 133 -18.14 -20.97 11.12
C GLU A 133 -17.46 -21.92 12.11
N GLN A 134 -16.26 -22.43 11.78
CA GLN A 134 -15.46 -23.23 12.71
C GLN A 134 -15.18 -22.49 14.02
N ARG A 135 -14.87 -21.19 13.94
CA ARG A 135 -14.65 -20.35 15.12
C ARG A 135 -15.93 -20.19 15.94
N GLN A 136 -17.08 -19.96 15.29
CA GLN A 136 -18.37 -19.87 15.98
C GLN A 136 -18.73 -21.19 16.67
N GLU A 137 -18.44 -22.32 16.04
CA GLU A 137 -18.73 -23.64 16.59
C GLU A 137 -17.91 -23.92 17.86
N LEU A 138 -16.63 -23.55 17.88
CA LEU A 138 -15.82 -23.63 19.11
C LEU A 138 -16.42 -22.79 20.25
N PHE A 139 -16.92 -21.58 19.94
CA PHE A 139 -17.60 -20.76 20.93
C PHE A 139 -18.90 -21.40 21.41
N ARG A 140 -19.72 -21.96 20.52
CA ARG A 140 -20.95 -22.68 20.89
C ARG A 140 -20.64 -23.85 21.82
N GLN A 141 -19.67 -24.68 21.47
CA GLN A 141 -19.25 -25.82 22.30
C GLN A 141 -18.78 -25.37 23.69
N SER A 142 -18.03 -24.27 23.75
CA SER A 142 -17.61 -23.68 25.02
C SER A 142 -18.81 -23.24 25.86
N ILE A 143 -19.74 -22.49 25.26
CA ILE A 143 -20.96 -22.01 25.93
C ILE A 143 -21.77 -23.20 26.47
N THR A 144 -22.05 -24.21 25.64
CA THR A 144 -22.82 -25.40 26.06
C THR A 144 -22.12 -26.19 27.17
N SER A 145 -20.79 -26.25 27.18
CA SER A 145 -20.04 -26.87 28.27
C SER A 145 -20.21 -26.10 29.58
N HIS A 146 -20.17 -24.76 29.52
CA HIS A 146 -20.39 -23.90 30.68
C HIS A 146 -21.82 -24.00 31.21
N GLU A 147 -22.83 -23.96 30.33
CA GLU A 147 -24.25 -24.14 30.70
C GLU A 147 -24.46 -25.44 31.47
N ARG A 148 -23.91 -26.56 30.97
CA ARG A 148 -23.98 -27.86 31.66
C ARG A 148 -23.32 -27.87 33.04
N MET A 149 -22.27 -27.08 33.26
CA MET A 149 -21.66 -26.95 34.58
C MET A 149 -22.54 -26.12 35.53
N MET A 150 -23.17 -25.07 35.01
CA MET A 150 -24.06 -24.20 35.78
C MET A 150 -25.33 -24.93 36.21
N ASP A 151 -25.95 -25.71 35.33
CA ASP A 151 -27.15 -26.49 35.65
C ASP A 151 -26.89 -27.46 36.82
N LYS A 152 -25.74 -28.15 36.80
CA LYS A 152 -25.33 -29.05 37.90
C LYS A 152 -25.09 -28.34 39.22
N LEU A 153 -24.81 -27.03 39.22
CA LEU A 153 -24.67 -26.23 40.43
C LEU A 153 -26.04 -25.79 40.95
N LEU A 154 -26.98 -25.51 40.05
CA LEU A 154 -28.35 -25.16 40.41
C LEU A 154 -29.12 -26.36 40.98
N ASP A 155 -28.93 -27.57 40.43
CA ASP A 155 -29.56 -28.80 40.92
C ASP A 155 -29.10 -29.24 42.34
N LYS A 156 -28.07 -28.59 42.89
CA LYS A 156 -27.54 -28.89 44.24
C LYS A 156 -28.15 -28.04 45.35
N PHE A 157 -29.05 -27.10 45.02
CA PHE A 157 -29.84 -26.31 45.97
C PHE A 157 -31.30 -26.71 45.92
#